data_AF-A0AA38CKQ7-F1
#
_entry.id   AF-A0AA38CKQ7-F1
#
_cell.length_a   1.000
_cell.length_b   1.000
_cell.length_c   1.000
_cell.angle_alpha   90.00
_cell.angle_beta   90.00
_cell.angle_gamma   90.00
#
_symmetry.space_group_name_H-M   'P 1'
#
loop_
_entity.id
_entity.type
_entity.pdbx_description
1 polymer ?
#
loop_
_entity_poly.entity_id
_entity_poly.type
_entity_poly.pdbx_seq_one_letter_code
_entity_poly.pdbx_strand_id
1 'polypeptide(L)'
;MAAANMVELVNRYKPHLAMIAIQFDYAGMYIITSAALTKGMNQFVFVVYRHLIATLVISPFAYFLEREKRPPMTFPVFCRIFLLALCGITINQNVYFAGLHYTSPTFTSAMNNLVPVVTFMLAIIFRLEALDITSRGGQAKVLGTLISFCGASTMTLYKGPLLSSLFSSSPLVWNSLFQDPNHASQNMKVGPLLLLGSCVLWSSWIIMQAETARLYPAQMSITALMCFLATIQSTIATLIFEQDPAVWKLEWNLELLSITYTGIVCSGITFYLSAWVIHKKGPVFMSMFNPLVTVIVALLGAIILHESLHLGSVGGAVFIVGGLYCLLWGKGEDVEKTRGKAKEKEGQRDNQ
;
A
#
# COMPACT_ATOMS: atom_id res chain seq x y z
N MET A 1 35.82 -0.78 -12.26
CA MET A 1 35.33 0.44 -11.59
C MET A 1 33.92 0.83 -12.06
N ALA A 2 33.65 0.97 -13.37
CA ALA A 2 32.32 1.33 -13.90
C ALA A 2 31.20 0.31 -13.55
N ALA A 3 31.44 -0.99 -13.68
CA ALA A 3 30.46 -2.02 -13.32
C ALA A 3 30.15 -2.05 -11.81
N ALA A 4 31.15 -1.82 -10.95
CA ALA A 4 30.96 -1.72 -9.50
C ALA A 4 30.12 -0.50 -9.14
N ASN A 5 30.38 0.66 -9.78
CA ASN A 5 29.58 1.88 -9.61
C ASN A 5 28.13 1.68 -10.09
N MET A 6 27.93 0.93 -11.18
CA MET A 6 26.59 0.62 -11.71
C MET A 6 25.83 -0.34 -10.79
N VAL A 7 26.48 -1.37 -10.24
CA VAL A 7 25.88 -2.28 -9.26
C VAL A 7 25.50 -1.54 -7.97
N GLU A 8 26.35 -0.64 -7.49
CA GLU A 8 26.08 0.21 -6.33
C GLU A 8 24.90 1.15 -6.58
N LEU A 9 24.85 1.78 -7.76
CA LEU A 9 23.75 2.65 -8.17
C LEU A 9 22.42 1.87 -8.22
N VAL A 10 22.41 0.71 -8.87
CA VAL A 10 21.23 -0.14 -8.95
C VAL A 10 20.77 -0.56 -7.54
N ASN A 11 21.69 -1.02 -6.69
CA ASN A 11 21.37 -1.37 -5.30
C ASN A 11 20.79 -0.21 -4.48
N ARG A 12 21.24 1.03 -4.74
CA ARG A 12 20.73 2.23 -4.07
C ARG A 12 19.28 2.55 -4.45
N TYR A 13 18.91 2.35 -5.72
CA TYR A 13 17.58 2.70 -6.23
C TYR A 13 16.57 1.55 -6.23
N LYS A 14 17.00 0.28 -6.03
CA LYS A 14 16.10 -0.89 -5.93
C LYS A 14 14.86 -0.66 -5.05
N PRO A 15 14.95 -0.11 -3.82
CA PRO A 15 13.76 0.14 -3.00
C PRO A 15 12.78 1.14 -3.62
N HIS A 16 13.27 2.15 -4.35
CA HIS A 16 12.42 3.15 -5.01
C HIS A 16 11.67 2.52 -6.18
N LEU A 17 12.37 1.74 -7.01
CA LEU A 17 11.77 1.02 -8.13
C LEU A 17 10.73 0.00 -7.65
N ALA A 18 11.03 -0.73 -6.57
CA ALA A 18 10.08 -1.64 -5.94
C ALA A 18 8.83 -0.91 -5.47
N MET A 19 8.97 0.26 -4.81
CA MET A 19 7.81 1.05 -4.39
C MET A 19 6.98 1.54 -5.56
N ILE A 20 7.60 2.05 -6.63
CA ILE A 20 6.88 2.47 -7.85
C ILE A 20 6.11 1.30 -8.45
N ALA A 21 6.74 0.12 -8.58
CA ALA A 21 6.09 -1.08 -9.10
C ALA A 21 4.88 -1.51 -8.25
N ILE A 22 5.00 -1.42 -6.90
CA ILE A 22 3.90 -1.68 -5.98
C ILE A 22 2.72 -0.72 -6.23
N GLN A 23 2.98 0.56 -6.54
CA GLN A 23 1.89 1.50 -6.82
C GLN A 23 1.16 1.17 -8.13
N PHE A 24 1.87 0.71 -9.17
CA PHE A 24 1.22 0.22 -10.40
C PHE A 24 0.37 -1.04 -10.13
N ASP A 25 0.90 -1.98 -9.36
CA ASP A 25 0.19 -3.19 -8.94
C ASP A 25 -1.11 -2.84 -8.19
N TYR A 26 -1.03 -1.96 -7.20
CA TYR A 26 -2.22 -1.50 -6.48
C TYR A 26 -3.21 -0.77 -7.39
N ALA A 27 -2.75 0.08 -8.32
CA ALA A 27 -3.65 0.73 -9.27
C ALA A 27 -4.45 -0.29 -10.10
N GLY A 28 -3.82 -1.37 -10.56
CA GLY A 28 -4.51 -2.49 -11.21
C GLY A 28 -5.53 -3.17 -10.29
N MET A 29 -5.17 -3.40 -9.01
CA MET A 29 -6.08 -3.97 -8.01
C MET A 29 -7.33 -3.10 -7.81
N TYR A 30 -7.20 -1.77 -7.70
CA TYR A 30 -8.36 -0.88 -7.56
C TYR A 30 -9.38 -1.09 -8.68
N ILE A 31 -8.91 -1.13 -9.93
CA ILE A 31 -9.77 -1.21 -11.11
C ILE A 31 -10.41 -2.60 -11.21
N ILE A 32 -9.60 -3.67 -11.12
CA ILE A 32 -10.07 -5.05 -11.29
C ILE A 32 -10.99 -5.46 -10.14
N THR A 33 -10.59 -5.20 -8.89
CA THR A 33 -11.39 -5.59 -7.72
C THR A 33 -12.67 -4.78 -7.61
N SER A 34 -12.65 -3.49 -7.93
CA SER A 34 -13.89 -2.71 -7.96
C SER A 34 -14.87 -3.24 -9.02
N ALA A 35 -14.38 -3.56 -10.23
CA ALA A 35 -15.21 -4.16 -11.27
C ALA A 35 -15.82 -5.51 -10.84
N ALA A 36 -15.05 -6.33 -10.12
CA ALA A 36 -15.51 -7.61 -9.60
C ALA A 36 -16.54 -7.46 -8.47
N LEU A 37 -16.32 -6.53 -7.52
CA LEU A 37 -17.25 -6.24 -6.43
C LEU A 37 -18.60 -5.74 -6.94
N THR A 38 -18.63 -4.86 -7.95
CA THR A 38 -19.89 -4.39 -8.55
C THR A 38 -20.67 -5.49 -9.26
N LYS A 39 -20.01 -6.58 -9.68
CA LYS A 39 -20.65 -7.78 -10.24
C LYS A 39 -21.10 -8.79 -9.20
N GLY A 40 -21.03 -8.46 -7.91
CA GLY A 40 -21.53 -9.30 -6.81
C GLY A 40 -20.49 -10.22 -6.18
N MET A 41 -19.20 -10.05 -6.46
CA MET A 41 -18.13 -10.80 -5.78
C MET A 41 -18.19 -10.58 -4.26
N ASN A 42 -18.27 -11.65 -3.48
CA ASN A 42 -18.29 -11.54 -2.02
C ASN A 42 -16.91 -11.15 -1.47
N GLN A 43 -16.81 -10.02 -0.77
CA GLN A 43 -15.55 -9.50 -0.25
C GLN A 43 -14.87 -10.41 0.78
N PHE A 44 -15.64 -11.11 1.62
CA PHE A 44 -15.08 -11.95 2.69
C PHE A 44 -14.40 -13.18 2.08
N VAL A 45 -15.10 -13.85 1.17
CA VAL A 45 -14.59 -14.99 0.39
C VAL A 45 -13.40 -14.58 -0.48
N PHE A 46 -13.47 -13.39 -1.10
CA PHE A 46 -12.35 -12.82 -1.86
C PHE A 46 -11.08 -12.72 -1.01
N VAL A 47 -11.16 -12.17 0.22
CA VAL A 47 -10.00 -12.05 1.10
C VAL A 47 -9.43 -13.42 1.49
N VAL A 48 -10.27 -14.43 1.70
CA VAL A 48 -9.83 -15.81 1.99
C VAL A 48 -9.01 -16.37 0.83
N TYR A 49 -9.60 -16.43 -0.38
CA TYR A 49 -8.92 -17.03 -1.52
C TYR A 49 -7.67 -16.26 -1.93
N ARG A 50 -7.71 -14.92 -1.87
CA ARG A 50 -6.54 -14.06 -2.12
C ARG A 50 -5.35 -14.46 -1.25
N HIS A 51 -5.54 -14.65 0.05
CA HIS A 51 -4.44 -15.02 0.94
C HIS A 51 -4.06 -16.49 0.88
N LEU A 52 -5.02 -17.38 0.59
CA LEU A 52 -4.71 -18.78 0.33
C LEU A 52 -3.76 -18.93 -0.85
N ILE A 53 -4.05 -18.26 -1.97
CA ILE A 53 -3.18 -18.24 -3.15
C ILE A 53 -1.82 -17.63 -2.80
N ALA A 54 -1.80 -16.50 -2.09
CA ALA A 54 -0.55 -15.87 -1.67
C ALA A 54 0.32 -16.82 -0.83
N THR A 55 -0.28 -17.53 0.12
CA THR A 55 0.40 -18.54 0.94
C THR A 55 0.96 -19.66 0.08
N LEU A 56 0.17 -20.23 -0.82
CA LEU A 56 0.61 -21.32 -1.70
C LEU A 56 1.76 -20.89 -2.61
N VAL A 57 1.73 -19.66 -3.10
CA VAL A 57 2.78 -19.12 -3.99
C VAL A 57 4.06 -18.79 -3.23
N ILE A 58 3.97 -18.10 -2.09
CA ILE A 58 5.17 -17.63 -1.36
C ILE A 58 5.81 -18.71 -0.50
N SER A 59 5.05 -19.67 0.03
CA SER A 59 5.60 -20.69 0.95
C SER A 59 6.76 -21.50 0.37
N PRO A 60 6.73 -21.96 -0.90
CA PRO A 60 7.87 -22.64 -1.51
C PRO A 60 9.13 -21.76 -1.55
N PHE A 61 9.02 -20.50 -1.99
CA PHE A 61 10.16 -19.58 -2.03
C PHE A 61 10.69 -19.29 -0.63
N ALA A 62 9.79 -19.05 0.33
CA ALA A 62 10.18 -18.87 1.72
C ALA A 62 10.95 -20.07 2.25
N TYR A 63 10.51 -21.30 1.94
CA TYR A 63 11.18 -22.53 2.35
C TYR A 63 12.56 -22.64 1.69
N PHE A 64 12.65 -22.60 0.36
CA PHE A 64 13.92 -22.87 -0.32
C PHE A 64 14.95 -21.73 -0.17
N LEU A 65 14.53 -20.46 -0.16
CA LEU A 65 15.44 -19.30 -0.16
C LEU A 65 15.83 -18.81 1.25
N GLU A 66 15.03 -19.11 2.27
CA GLU A 66 15.24 -18.61 3.62
C GLU A 66 15.41 -19.71 4.69
N ARG A 67 15.33 -21.01 4.38
CA ARG A 67 15.45 -22.08 5.40
C ARG A 67 16.66 -21.93 6.33
N GLU A 68 17.79 -21.46 5.82
CA GLU A 68 19.05 -21.32 6.57
C GLU A 68 19.16 -19.98 7.31
N LYS A 69 18.26 -19.02 7.01
CA LYS A 69 18.26 -17.66 7.55
C LYS A 69 17.21 -17.45 8.65
N ARG A 70 16.38 -18.47 8.91
CA ARG A 70 15.25 -18.39 9.84
C ARG A 70 15.72 -18.51 11.29
N PRO A 71 15.48 -17.48 12.13
CA PRO A 71 15.57 -17.65 13.57
C PRO A 71 14.51 -18.66 14.06
N PRO A 72 14.70 -19.24 15.26
CA PRO A 72 13.67 -20.03 15.90
C PRO A 72 12.40 -19.20 16.11
N MET A 73 11.24 -19.79 15.82
CA MET A 73 9.95 -19.13 16.03
C MET A 73 9.61 -19.14 17.52
N THR A 74 9.75 -18.01 18.18
CA THR A 74 9.33 -17.83 19.58
C THR A 74 7.86 -17.43 19.65
N PHE A 75 7.19 -17.76 20.76
CA PHE A 75 5.79 -17.40 20.96
C PHE A 75 5.52 -15.88 20.82
N PRO A 76 6.35 -14.97 21.37
CA PRO A 76 6.15 -13.53 21.16
C PRO A 76 6.23 -13.09 19.70
N VAL A 77 7.14 -13.67 18.90
CA VAL A 77 7.25 -13.36 17.46
C VAL A 77 6.03 -13.88 16.72
N PHE A 78 5.58 -15.11 17.03
CA PHE A 78 4.36 -15.66 16.48
C PHE A 78 3.13 -14.78 16.79
N CYS A 79 2.96 -14.31 18.03
CA CYS A 79 1.88 -13.39 18.40
C CYS A 79 1.93 -12.09 17.61
N ARG A 80 3.12 -11.52 17.35
CA ARG A 80 3.26 -10.33 16.50
C ARG A 80 2.83 -10.59 15.06
N ILE A 81 3.22 -11.74 14.48
CA ILE A 81 2.80 -12.13 13.12
C ILE A 81 1.30 -12.39 13.06
N PHE A 82 0.72 -13.00 14.10
CA PHE A 82 -0.72 -13.19 14.22
C PHE A 82 -1.47 -11.85 14.25
N LEU A 83 -0.99 -10.88 15.02
CA LEU A 83 -1.57 -9.54 15.07
C LEU A 83 -1.37 -8.76 13.75
N LEU A 84 -0.23 -8.95 13.07
CA LEU A 84 0.00 -8.40 11.72
C LEU A 84 -1.04 -8.92 10.73
N ALA A 85 -1.29 -10.24 10.74
CA ALA A 85 -2.32 -10.87 9.91
C ALA A 85 -3.72 -10.35 10.28
N LEU A 86 -4.03 -10.26 11.58
CA LEU A 86 -5.35 -9.86 12.05
C LEU A 86 -5.66 -8.41 11.70
N CYS A 87 -4.79 -7.49 12.13
CA CYS A 87 -5.03 -6.05 11.97
C CYS A 87 -4.77 -5.59 10.54
N GLY A 88 -3.66 -6.02 9.92
CA GLY A 88 -3.20 -5.49 8.64
C GLY A 88 -3.77 -6.19 7.41
N ILE A 89 -4.29 -7.41 7.58
CA ILE A 89 -4.89 -8.18 6.50
C ILE A 89 -6.37 -8.41 6.77
N THR A 90 -6.71 -9.25 7.76
CA THR A 90 -8.08 -9.73 7.95
C THR A 90 -9.07 -8.59 8.19
N ILE A 91 -8.84 -7.76 9.21
CA ILE A 91 -9.74 -6.64 9.52
C ILE A 91 -9.57 -5.54 8.47
N ASN A 92 -8.32 -5.13 8.20
CA ASN A 92 -8.05 -4.04 7.28
C ASN A 92 -8.63 -4.26 5.88
N GLN A 93 -8.43 -5.43 5.27
CA GLN A 93 -8.92 -5.67 3.90
C GLN A 93 -10.43 -5.77 3.84
N ASN A 94 -11.09 -6.40 4.80
CA ASN A 94 -12.55 -6.44 4.82
C ASN A 94 -13.15 -5.04 5.00
N VAL A 95 -12.60 -4.25 5.93
CA VAL A 95 -13.00 -2.84 6.12
C VAL A 95 -12.71 -2.00 4.87
N TYR A 96 -11.56 -2.22 4.22
CA TYR A 96 -11.16 -1.55 2.99
C TYR A 96 -12.11 -1.85 1.82
N PHE A 97 -12.38 -3.13 1.55
CA PHE A 97 -13.26 -3.52 0.44
C PHE A 97 -14.71 -3.15 0.70
N ALA A 98 -15.15 -3.14 1.97
CA ALA A 98 -16.47 -2.63 2.32
C ALA A 98 -16.53 -1.12 2.05
N GLY A 99 -15.48 -0.37 2.44
CA GLY A 99 -15.36 1.04 2.12
C GLY A 99 -15.32 1.32 0.61
N LEU A 100 -14.59 0.51 -0.16
CA LEU A 100 -14.54 0.60 -1.62
C LEU A 100 -15.90 0.31 -2.26
N HIS A 101 -16.63 -0.68 -1.76
CA HIS A 101 -17.99 -1.01 -2.23
C HIS A 101 -18.98 0.14 -2.01
N TYR A 102 -18.87 0.87 -0.90
CA TYR A 102 -19.71 2.06 -0.62
C TYR A 102 -19.21 3.35 -1.28
N THR A 103 -18.08 3.34 -1.98
CA THR A 103 -17.46 4.53 -2.57
C THR A 103 -16.96 4.24 -3.98
N SER A 104 -16.02 5.04 -4.49
CA SER A 104 -15.40 4.81 -5.80
C SER A 104 -13.91 4.48 -5.66
N PRO A 105 -13.30 3.84 -6.68
CA PRO A 105 -11.84 3.63 -6.71
C PRO A 105 -11.05 4.91 -6.53
N THR A 106 -11.48 5.99 -7.18
CA THR A 106 -10.86 7.32 -7.08
C THR A 106 -10.95 7.85 -5.65
N PHE A 107 -12.14 7.83 -5.04
CA PHE A 107 -12.31 8.27 -3.64
C PHE A 107 -11.51 7.41 -2.65
N THR A 108 -11.49 6.09 -2.86
CA THR A 108 -10.73 5.16 -2.02
C THR A 108 -9.23 5.42 -2.11
N SER A 109 -8.71 5.59 -3.34
CA SER A 109 -7.31 5.95 -3.56
C SER A 109 -6.97 7.31 -2.94
N ALA A 110 -7.92 8.25 -2.93
CA ALA A 110 -7.78 9.54 -2.28
C ALA A 110 -7.66 9.43 -0.76
N MET A 111 -8.52 8.64 -0.14
CA MET A 111 -8.49 8.37 1.30
C MET A 111 -7.15 7.75 1.74
N ASN A 112 -6.58 6.87 0.92
CA ASN A 112 -5.28 6.26 1.19
C ASN A 112 -4.09 7.23 1.23
N ASN A 113 -4.28 8.49 0.84
CA ASN A 113 -3.31 9.57 1.06
C ASN A 113 -3.16 9.97 2.53
N LEU A 114 -4.06 9.52 3.40
CA LEU A 114 -3.91 9.66 4.85
C LEU A 114 -2.89 8.68 5.44
N VAL A 115 -2.61 7.57 4.77
CA VAL A 115 -1.64 6.57 5.26
C VAL A 115 -0.26 7.18 5.57
N PRO A 116 0.39 7.97 4.69
CA PRO A 116 1.68 8.57 5.03
C PRO A 116 1.60 9.49 6.26
N VAL A 117 0.52 10.27 6.42
CA VAL A 117 0.31 11.14 7.58
C VAL A 117 0.22 10.31 8.86
N VAL A 118 -0.67 9.31 8.88
CA VAL A 118 -0.89 8.46 10.05
C VAL A 118 0.36 7.62 10.36
N THR A 119 1.00 7.06 9.34
CA THR A 119 2.24 6.28 9.49
C THR A 119 3.35 7.14 10.08
N PHE A 120 3.50 8.39 9.64
CA PHE A 120 4.51 9.31 10.17
C PHE A 120 4.25 9.64 11.64
N MET A 121 2.99 9.92 12.01
CA MET A 121 2.60 10.12 13.42
C MET A 121 2.92 8.90 14.28
N LEU A 122 2.52 7.70 13.84
CA LEU A 122 2.83 6.46 14.57
C LEU A 122 4.34 6.21 14.65
N ALA A 123 5.10 6.47 13.58
CA ALA A 123 6.55 6.31 13.58
C ALA A 123 7.23 7.21 14.62
N ILE A 124 6.72 8.42 14.86
CA ILE A 124 7.22 9.30 15.92
C ILE A 124 6.84 8.75 17.31
N ILE A 125 5.57 8.36 17.50
CA ILE A 125 5.07 7.82 18.77
C ILE A 125 5.87 6.58 19.20
N PHE A 126 6.12 5.66 18.27
CA PHE A 126 6.90 4.44 18.50
C PHE A 126 8.43 4.64 18.37
N ARG A 127 8.90 5.88 18.19
CA ARG A 127 10.33 6.24 18.06
C ARG A 127 11.06 5.47 16.95
N LEU A 128 10.36 5.17 15.86
CA LEU A 128 10.92 4.54 14.65
C LEU A 128 11.50 5.56 13.66
N GLU A 129 11.14 6.83 13.80
CA GLU A 129 11.67 7.93 13.01
C GLU A 129 12.03 9.08 13.98
N ALA A 130 13.28 9.53 13.94
CA ALA A 130 13.71 10.71 14.68
C ALA A 130 13.28 11.96 13.92
N LEU A 131 12.38 12.75 14.51
CA LEU A 131 11.95 14.02 13.94
C LEU A 131 12.61 15.18 14.68
N ASP A 132 13.56 15.83 14.01
CA ASP A 132 14.08 17.12 14.42
C ASP A 132 13.44 18.23 13.55
N ILE A 133 12.37 18.84 14.07
CA ILE A 133 11.61 19.92 13.40
C ILE A 133 12.46 21.19 13.22
N THR A 134 13.55 21.33 13.96
CA THR A 134 14.46 22.47 13.80
C THR A 134 15.41 22.27 12.61
N SER A 135 15.63 21.02 12.19
CA SER A 135 16.47 20.70 11.04
C SER A 135 15.73 20.89 9.71
N ARG A 136 16.46 21.29 8.66
CA ARG A 136 15.93 21.42 7.29
C ARG A 136 15.32 20.10 6.80
N GLY A 137 16.00 18.98 7.04
CA GLY A 137 15.49 17.64 6.71
C GLY A 137 14.17 17.29 7.41
N GLY A 138 14.03 17.60 8.71
CA GLY A 138 12.78 17.38 9.44
C GLY A 138 11.63 18.26 8.96
N GLN A 139 11.88 19.53 8.67
CA GLN A 139 10.89 20.45 8.09
C GLN A 139 10.42 19.95 6.71
N ALA A 140 11.35 19.51 5.86
CA ALA A 140 11.04 18.99 4.54
C ALA A 140 10.17 17.72 4.59
N LYS A 141 10.36 16.85 5.61
CA LYS A 141 9.50 15.67 5.81
C LYS A 141 8.06 16.04 6.17
N VAL A 142 7.88 16.96 7.11
CA VAL A 142 6.55 17.41 7.56
C VAL A 142 5.83 18.12 6.42
N LEU A 143 6.49 19.11 5.80
CA LEU A 143 5.94 19.86 4.68
C LEU A 143 5.64 18.95 3.49
N GLY A 144 6.54 18.04 3.12
CA GLY A 144 6.32 17.10 2.03
C GLY A 144 5.11 16.19 2.25
N THR A 145 4.90 15.73 3.50
CA THR A 145 3.73 14.94 3.89
C THR A 145 2.43 15.75 3.73
N LEU A 146 2.41 16.98 4.26
CA LEU A 146 1.24 17.87 4.19
C LEU A 146 0.92 18.29 2.75
N ILE A 147 1.93 18.64 1.96
CA ILE A 147 1.76 19.01 0.54
C ILE A 147 1.20 17.83 -0.25
N SER A 148 1.69 16.61 -0.02
CA SER A 148 1.16 15.41 -0.69
C SER A 148 -0.30 15.14 -0.33
N PHE A 149 -0.66 15.28 0.95
CA PHE A 149 -2.03 15.14 1.43
C PHE A 149 -2.97 16.20 0.84
N CYS A 150 -2.54 17.47 0.82
CA CYS A 150 -3.28 18.55 0.20
C CYS A 150 -3.45 18.31 -1.31
N GLY A 151 -2.39 17.90 -2.00
CA GLY A 151 -2.43 17.58 -3.43
C GLY A 151 -3.44 16.50 -3.77
N ALA A 152 -3.43 15.40 -3.01
CA ALA A 152 -4.42 14.33 -3.09
C ALA A 152 -5.87 14.79 -2.83
N SER A 153 -6.04 15.63 -1.81
CA SER A 153 -7.36 16.19 -1.47
C SER A 153 -7.87 17.10 -2.59
N THR A 154 -7.02 17.96 -3.15
CA THR A 154 -7.34 18.80 -4.32
C THR A 154 -7.69 17.96 -5.53
N MET A 155 -6.92 16.91 -5.82
CA MET A 155 -7.14 16.00 -6.95
C MET A 155 -8.54 15.38 -6.95
N THR A 156 -9.10 15.16 -5.75
CA THR A 156 -10.34 14.43 -5.53
C THR A 156 -11.54 15.36 -5.36
N LEU A 157 -11.37 16.44 -4.59
CA LEU A 157 -12.45 17.34 -4.21
C LEU A 157 -12.64 18.49 -5.21
N TYR A 158 -11.59 18.88 -5.94
CA TYR A 158 -11.65 19.98 -6.88
C TYR A 158 -11.70 19.46 -8.32
N LYS A 159 -12.86 19.57 -8.97
CA LYS A 159 -13.01 19.19 -10.38
C LYS A 159 -12.55 20.28 -11.36
N GLY A 160 -12.61 21.58 -11.02
CA GLY A 160 -12.10 22.64 -11.92
C GLY A 160 -12.64 22.57 -13.37
N PRO A 161 -12.05 23.31 -14.33
CA PRO A 161 -12.41 23.19 -15.74
C PRO A 161 -12.00 21.84 -16.33
N LEU A 162 -12.81 21.35 -17.27
CA LEU A 162 -12.48 20.17 -18.08
C LEU A 162 -11.24 20.49 -18.92
N LEU A 163 -10.16 19.74 -18.73
CA LEU A 163 -9.10 19.72 -19.74
C LEU A 163 -9.61 18.81 -20.85
N SER A 164 -9.79 19.37 -22.05
CA SER A 164 -10.29 18.73 -23.27
C SER A 164 -10.04 17.22 -23.35
N SER A 165 -11.03 16.46 -23.86
CA SER A 165 -10.96 15.01 -24.03
C SER A 165 -9.77 14.59 -24.91
N LEU A 166 -8.61 14.34 -24.29
CA LEU A 166 -7.44 13.79 -24.98
C LEU A 166 -7.75 12.43 -25.62
N PHE A 167 -8.81 11.76 -25.17
CA PHE A 167 -9.28 10.49 -25.69
C PHE A 167 -10.80 10.54 -25.95
N SER A 168 -11.19 11.18 -27.04
CA SER A 168 -12.57 11.24 -27.54
C SER A 168 -13.01 9.87 -28.05
N SER A 169 -13.59 9.02 -27.20
CA SER A 169 -14.33 7.81 -27.61
C SER A 169 -15.43 7.53 -26.58
N SER A 170 -16.59 7.07 -27.06
CA SER A 170 -17.82 6.98 -26.26
C SER A 170 -17.64 6.11 -25.00
N PRO A 171 -18.15 6.53 -23.82
CA PRO A 171 -18.02 5.80 -22.56
C PRO A 171 -19.04 4.64 -22.42
N LEU A 172 -19.28 3.88 -23.49
CA LEU A 172 -20.44 2.98 -23.60
C LEU A 172 -20.32 1.68 -22.80
N VAL A 173 -19.12 1.24 -22.42
CA VAL A 173 -18.92 -0.06 -21.73
C VAL A 173 -18.64 0.09 -20.23
N TRP A 174 -18.13 1.24 -19.77
CA TRP A 174 -17.73 1.43 -18.38
C TRP A 174 -18.82 2.05 -17.49
N ASN A 175 -19.62 2.98 -18.04
CA ASN A 175 -20.75 3.53 -17.30
C ASN A 175 -21.75 2.42 -16.91
N SER A 176 -21.92 1.38 -17.74
CA SER A 176 -22.76 0.23 -17.37
C SER A 176 -22.14 -0.72 -16.33
N LEU A 177 -20.81 -0.69 -16.13
CA LEU A 177 -20.11 -1.52 -15.15
C LEU A 177 -19.98 -0.88 -13.76
N PHE A 178 -20.10 0.46 -13.66
CA PHE A 178 -19.84 1.22 -12.43
C PHE A 178 -20.97 2.18 -12.03
N GLN A 179 -22.01 2.30 -12.86
CA GLN A 179 -23.14 3.19 -12.60
C GLN A 179 -24.40 2.35 -12.39
N ASP A 180 -24.56 1.80 -11.18
CA ASP A 180 -25.90 1.53 -10.66
C ASP A 180 -26.37 2.77 -9.86
N PRO A 181 -27.34 3.55 -10.36
CA PRO A 181 -27.86 4.73 -9.68
C PRO A 181 -28.48 4.43 -8.31
N ASN A 182 -28.86 3.16 -8.04
CA ASN A 182 -29.56 2.79 -6.82
C ASN A 182 -28.64 2.50 -5.63
N HIS A 183 -27.35 2.24 -5.85
CA HIS A 183 -26.41 1.86 -4.78
C HIS A 183 -25.76 3.05 -4.03
N ALA A 184 -25.95 4.29 -4.51
CA ALA A 184 -25.35 5.48 -3.89
C ALA A 184 -26.15 6.08 -2.70
N SER A 185 -27.30 5.50 -2.33
CA SER A 185 -28.27 6.18 -1.44
C SER A 185 -28.40 5.62 -0.01
N GLN A 186 -27.73 4.51 0.34
CA GLN A 186 -27.79 3.98 1.71
C GLN A 186 -26.43 4.12 2.41
N ASN A 187 -26.30 5.21 3.18
CA ASN A 187 -25.19 5.52 4.11
C ASN A 187 -23.92 6.16 3.51
N MET A 188 -24.07 7.35 2.93
CA MET A 188 -22.98 8.22 2.44
C MET A 188 -21.82 8.45 3.44
N LYS A 189 -22.03 8.22 4.74
CA LYS A 189 -21.01 8.39 5.80
C LYS A 189 -20.22 7.11 6.13
N VAL A 190 -20.77 5.93 5.84
CA VAL A 190 -20.16 4.65 6.25
C VAL A 190 -18.90 4.34 5.44
N GLY A 191 -18.96 4.52 4.11
CA GLY A 191 -17.80 4.31 3.24
C GLY A 191 -16.55 5.08 3.68
N PRO A 192 -16.60 6.42 3.81
CA PRO A 192 -15.45 7.20 4.28
C PRO A 192 -14.93 6.80 5.67
N LEU A 193 -15.82 6.46 6.62
CA LEU A 193 -15.42 6.03 7.96
C LEU A 193 -14.68 4.68 7.94
N LEU A 194 -15.16 3.72 7.15
CA LEU A 194 -14.49 2.45 6.94
C LEU A 194 -13.10 2.67 6.31
N LEU A 195 -13.00 3.51 5.29
CA LEU A 195 -11.73 3.83 4.65
C LEU A 195 -10.74 4.54 5.59
N LEU A 196 -11.21 5.43 6.48
CA LEU A 196 -10.40 6.00 7.55
C LEU A 196 -9.86 4.92 8.48
N GLY A 197 -10.74 4.00 8.93
CA GLY A 197 -10.34 2.86 9.75
C GLY A 197 -9.28 1.98 9.07
N SER A 198 -9.46 1.70 7.78
CA SER A 198 -8.48 0.98 6.97
C SER A 198 -7.14 1.72 6.89
N CYS A 199 -7.13 3.05 6.68
CA CYS A 199 -5.88 3.83 6.67
C CYS A 199 -5.10 3.71 7.98
N VAL A 200 -5.80 3.72 9.12
CA VAL A 200 -5.18 3.55 10.45
C VAL A 200 -4.65 2.14 10.65
N LEU A 201 -5.42 1.11 10.26
CA LEU A 201 -5.01 -0.29 10.37
C LEU A 201 -3.80 -0.59 9.47
N TRP A 202 -3.81 -0.09 8.23
CA TRP A 202 -2.70 -0.23 7.30
C TRP A 202 -1.44 0.49 7.78
N SER A 203 -1.58 1.71 8.30
CA SER A 203 -0.45 2.44 8.91
C SER A 203 0.11 1.69 10.13
N SER A 204 -0.76 1.11 10.95
CA SER A 204 -0.37 0.28 12.09
C SER A 204 0.37 -0.99 11.64
N TRP A 205 -0.10 -1.63 10.56
CA TRP A 205 0.58 -2.77 9.95
C TRP A 205 2.00 -2.40 9.49
N ILE A 206 2.18 -1.27 8.80
CA ILE A 206 3.50 -0.79 8.35
C ILE A 206 4.47 -0.65 9.54
N ILE A 207 3.99 -0.10 10.65
CA ILE A 207 4.79 0.11 11.87
C ILE A 207 5.12 -1.23 12.57
N MET A 208 4.12 -2.09 12.75
CA MET A 208 4.32 -3.42 13.34
C MET A 208 5.23 -4.30 12.47
N GLN A 209 5.16 -4.14 11.16
CA GLN A 209 5.99 -4.86 10.19
C GLN A 209 7.45 -4.43 10.33
N ALA A 210 7.72 -3.13 10.55
CA ALA A 210 9.07 -2.63 10.79
C ALA A 210 9.71 -3.28 12.02
N GLU A 211 8.97 -3.37 13.13
CA GLU A 211 9.46 -3.99 14.37
C GLU A 211 9.62 -5.51 14.23
N THR A 212 8.67 -6.18 13.58
CA THR A 212 8.74 -7.63 13.36
C THR A 212 9.89 -7.99 12.43
N ALA A 213 10.13 -7.19 11.38
CA ALA A 213 11.22 -7.40 10.45
C ALA A 213 12.62 -7.21 11.08
N ARG A 214 12.73 -6.52 12.21
CA ARG A 214 13.97 -6.42 12.99
C ARG A 214 14.25 -7.69 13.80
N LEU A 215 13.20 -8.31 14.34
CA LEU A 215 13.30 -9.54 15.16
C LEU A 215 13.43 -10.81 14.33
N TYR A 216 12.86 -10.82 13.12
CA TYR A 216 12.85 -11.98 12.25
C TYR A 216 13.26 -11.56 10.82
N PRO A 217 14.55 -11.68 10.45
CA PRO A 217 15.09 -11.11 9.21
C PRO A 217 14.75 -11.92 7.94
N ALA A 218 13.90 -12.95 8.03
CA ALA A 218 13.41 -13.75 6.91
C ALA A 218 12.02 -13.24 6.46
N GLN A 219 12.02 -12.28 5.54
CA GLN A 219 10.83 -11.51 5.14
C GLN A 219 9.82 -12.37 4.37
N MET A 220 10.28 -13.27 3.49
CA MET A 220 9.34 -14.15 2.75
C MET A 220 8.63 -15.10 3.71
N SER A 221 9.34 -15.58 4.74
CA SER A 221 8.81 -16.47 5.76
C SER A 221 7.78 -15.77 6.66
N ILE A 222 8.04 -14.50 7.05
CA ILE A 222 7.02 -13.68 7.73
C ILE A 222 5.79 -13.52 6.83
N THR A 223 5.98 -13.14 5.57
CA THR A 223 4.87 -12.95 4.62
C THR A 223 4.06 -14.23 4.41
N ALA A 224 4.72 -15.39 4.25
CA ALA A 224 4.06 -16.68 4.12
C ALA A 224 3.17 -17.00 5.33
N LEU A 225 3.74 -16.88 6.53
CA LEU A 225 3.04 -17.17 7.77
C LEU A 225 1.92 -16.17 8.03
N MET A 226 2.14 -14.89 7.72
CA MET A 226 1.14 -13.85 7.83
C MET A 226 -0.04 -14.09 6.88
N CYS A 227 0.21 -14.46 5.62
CA CYS A 227 -0.86 -14.82 4.67
C CYS A 227 -1.59 -16.09 5.10
N PHE A 228 -0.87 -17.07 5.66
CA PHE A 228 -1.48 -18.31 6.13
C PHE A 228 -2.43 -18.05 7.31
N LEU A 229 -1.96 -17.29 8.32
CA LEU A 229 -2.78 -16.91 9.45
C LEU A 229 -3.96 -16.02 9.01
N ALA A 230 -3.75 -15.11 8.07
CA ALA A 230 -4.82 -14.29 7.51
C ALA A 230 -5.87 -15.13 6.77
N THR A 231 -5.45 -16.20 6.08
CA THR A 231 -6.38 -17.15 5.45
C THR A 231 -7.28 -17.78 6.51
N ILE A 232 -6.71 -18.31 7.60
CA ILE A 232 -7.48 -18.93 8.69
C ILE A 232 -8.42 -17.90 9.34
N GLN A 233 -7.91 -16.74 9.71
CA GLN A 233 -8.68 -15.68 10.35
C GLN A 233 -9.81 -15.17 9.45
N SER A 234 -9.55 -15.00 8.15
CA SER A 234 -10.55 -14.58 7.17
C SER A 234 -11.57 -15.67 6.91
N THR A 235 -11.20 -16.95 6.94
CA THR A 235 -12.16 -18.05 6.84
C THR A 235 -13.11 -18.03 8.04
N ILE A 236 -12.58 -17.86 9.26
CA ILE A 236 -13.41 -17.72 10.46
C ILE A 236 -14.34 -16.52 10.34
N ALA A 237 -13.84 -15.37 9.92
CA ALA A 237 -14.66 -14.17 9.70
C ALA A 237 -15.75 -14.43 8.66
N THR A 238 -15.43 -15.06 7.53
CA THR A 238 -16.38 -15.38 6.48
C THR A 238 -17.47 -16.32 7.00
N LEU A 239 -17.14 -17.35 7.77
CA LEU A 239 -18.14 -18.25 8.37
C LEU A 239 -19.07 -17.56 9.38
N ILE A 240 -18.64 -16.44 9.99
CA ILE A 240 -19.45 -15.66 10.91
C ILE A 240 -20.40 -14.72 10.14
N PHE A 241 -19.89 -14.04 9.11
CA PHE A 241 -20.64 -13.01 8.37
C PHE A 241 -21.45 -13.56 7.19
N GLU A 242 -21.02 -14.68 6.60
CA GLU A 242 -21.65 -15.31 5.43
C GLU A 242 -22.09 -16.73 5.78
N GLN A 243 -23.41 -16.90 5.89
CA GLN A 243 -24.03 -18.17 6.25
C GLN A 243 -24.44 -19.00 5.03
N ASP A 244 -24.51 -18.40 3.84
CA ASP A 244 -24.87 -19.09 2.60
C ASP A 244 -23.64 -19.82 2.01
N PRO A 245 -23.61 -21.16 1.93
CA PRO A 245 -22.49 -21.88 1.33
C PRO A 245 -22.28 -21.54 -0.16
N ALA A 246 -23.28 -21.00 -0.86
CA ALA A 246 -23.18 -20.65 -2.26
C ALA A 246 -22.16 -19.53 -2.52
N VAL A 247 -21.86 -18.65 -1.56
CA VAL A 247 -20.89 -17.57 -1.73
C VAL A 247 -19.45 -18.07 -1.96
N TRP A 248 -19.17 -19.34 -1.60
CA TRP A 248 -17.85 -19.96 -1.80
C TRP A 248 -17.63 -20.49 -3.22
N LYS A 249 -18.68 -20.53 -4.04
CA LYS A 249 -18.60 -21.04 -5.41
C LYS A 249 -17.81 -20.07 -6.29
N LEU A 250 -16.68 -20.55 -6.80
CA LEU A 250 -15.88 -19.81 -7.77
C LEU A 250 -16.35 -20.11 -9.19
N GLU A 251 -16.59 -19.05 -9.95
CA GLU A 251 -16.88 -19.13 -11.38
C GLU A 251 -15.64 -18.75 -12.23
N TRP A 252 -15.58 -19.24 -13.46
CA TRP A 252 -14.54 -18.86 -14.43
C TRP A 252 -14.83 -17.47 -15.04
N ASN A 253 -14.81 -16.44 -14.22
CA ASN A 253 -15.18 -15.08 -14.58
C ASN A 253 -14.16 -14.05 -14.03
N LEU A 254 -14.56 -12.77 -14.00
CA LEU A 254 -13.72 -11.67 -13.50
C LEU A 254 -13.34 -11.82 -12.02
N GLU A 255 -14.16 -12.47 -11.20
CA GLU A 255 -13.86 -12.75 -9.80
C GLU A 255 -12.61 -13.65 -9.68
N LEU A 256 -12.55 -14.75 -10.41
CA LEU A 256 -11.38 -15.64 -10.38
C LEU A 256 -10.11 -14.92 -10.87
N LEU A 257 -10.22 -14.09 -11.91
CA LEU A 257 -9.10 -13.26 -12.38
C LEU A 257 -8.63 -12.29 -11.28
N SER A 258 -9.58 -11.61 -10.63
CA SER A 258 -9.32 -10.68 -9.52
C SER A 258 -8.63 -11.38 -8.35
N ILE A 259 -9.17 -12.52 -7.90
CA ILE A 259 -8.63 -13.34 -6.82
C ILE A 259 -7.22 -13.82 -7.14
N THR A 260 -6.99 -14.31 -8.36
CA THR A 260 -5.69 -14.85 -8.78
C THR A 260 -4.64 -13.75 -8.89
N TYR A 261 -4.96 -12.65 -9.60
CA TYR A 261 -4.06 -11.50 -9.73
C TYR A 261 -3.70 -10.92 -8.36
N THR A 262 -4.69 -10.63 -7.53
CA THR A 262 -4.46 -10.01 -6.22
C THR A 262 -3.80 -10.95 -5.22
N GLY A 263 -4.04 -12.26 -5.32
CA GLY A 263 -3.40 -13.27 -4.50
C GLY A 263 -1.91 -13.41 -4.82
N ILE A 264 -1.59 -13.59 -6.11
CA ILE A 264 -0.20 -13.77 -6.57
C ILE A 264 0.59 -12.47 -6.42
N VAL A 265 0.10 -11.38 -7.02
CA VAL A 265 0.87 -10.14 -7.16
C VAL A 265 0.70 -9.28 -5.91
N CYS A 266 -0.53 -8.89 -5.56
CA CYS A 266 -0.75 -7.92 -4.48
C CYS A 266 -0.47 -8.46 -3.07
N SER A 267 -0.80 -9.72 -2.79
CA SER A 267 -0.55 -10.34 -1.48
C SER A 267 0.76 -11.13 -1.43
N GLY A 268 1.07 -11.92 -2.45
CA GLY A 268 2.31 -12.70 -2.48
C GLY A 268 3.55 -11.82 -2.66
N ILE A 269 3.68 -11.21 -3.83
CA ILE A 269 4.88 -10.44 -4.21
C ILE A 269 4.93 -9.10 -3.46
N THR A 270 3.84 -8.34 -3.48
CA THR A 270 3.83 -6.95 -2.98
C THR A 270 3.96 -6.88 -1.46
N PHE A 271 3.38 -7.80 -0.67
CA PHE A 271 3.62 -7.80 0.78
C PHE A 271 5.05 -8.17 1.13
N TYR A 272 5.67 -9.12 0.41
CA TYR A 272 7.09 -9.42 0.56
C TYR A 272 7.95 -8.20 0.23
N LEU A 273 7.72 -7.56 -0.92
CA LEU A 273 8.48 -6.38 -1.33
C LEU A 273 8.28 -5.22 -0.34
N SER A 274 7.06 -5.03 0.16
CA SER A 274 6.75 -4.02 1.17
C SER A 274 7.53 -4.28 2.46
N ALA A 275 7.50 -5.52 2.97
CA ALA A 275 8.26 -5.92 4.16
C ALA A 275 9.78 -5.72 3.96
N TRP A 276 10.29 -6.08 2.78
CA TRP A 276 11.69 -5.87 2.41
C TRP A 276 12.07 -4.38 2.34
N VAL A 277 11.24 -3.53 1.73
CA VAL A 277 11.47 -2.08 1.67
C VAL A 277 11.41 -1.47 3.07
N ILE A 278 10.42 -1.84 3.90
CA ILE A 278 10.29 -1.37 5.27
C ILE A 278 11.55 -1.75 6.08
N HIS A 279 12.04 -2.97 5.94
CA HIS A 279 13.28 -3.42 6.59
C HIS A 279 14.51 -2.61 6.13
N LYS A 280 14.58 -2.21 4.85
CA LYS A 280 15.73 -1.50 4.26
C LYS A 280 15.72 0.02 4.42
N LYS A 281 14.55 0.66 4.35
CA LYS A 281 14.39 2.12 4.27
C LYS A 281 13.48 2.69 5.36
N GLY A 282 12.84 1.83 6.14
CA GLY A 282 11.95 2.20 7.22
C GLY A 282 10.49 2.40 6.79
N PRO A 283 9.56 2.41 7.77
CA PRO A 283 8.11 2.46 7.53
C PRO A 283 7.65 3.72 6.80
N VAL A 284 8.19 4.90 7.17
CA VAL A 284 7.82 6.19 6.55
C VAL A 284 8.22 6.25 5.07
N PHE A 285 9.30 5.56 4.69
CA PHE A 285 9.71 5.52 3.28
C PHE A 285 8.75 4.69 2.42
N MET A 286 8.10 3.68 2.99
CA MET A 286 7.10 2.88 2.26
C MET A 286 5.81 3.68 2.11
N SER A 287 5.27 4.21 3.22
CA SER A 287 3.96 4.87 3.22
C SER A 287 3.90 6.13 2.35
N MET A 288 5.02 6.84 2.20
CA MET A 288 5.06 8.06 1.41
C MET A 288 4.74 7.84 -0.07
N PHE A 289 4.93 6.65 -0.64
CA PHE A 289 4.61 6.38 -2.05
C PHE A 289 3.13 6.18 -2.31
N ASN A 290 2.30 6.00 -1.28
CA ASN A 290 0.86 5.76 -1.46
C ASN A 290 0.16 6.80 -2.35
N PRO A 291 0.46 8.12 -2.26
CA PRO A 291 -0.18 9.09 -3.15
C PRO A 291 0.11 8.92 -4.63
N LEU A 292 1.18 8.22 -5.00
CA LEU A 292 1.44 7.91 -6.39
C LEU A 292 0.38 6.96 -6.97
N VAL A 293 -0.26 6.09 -6.16
CA VAL A 293 -1.36 5.24 -6.65
C VAL A 293 -2.55 6.07 -7.13
N THR A 294 -2.87 7.18 -6.46
CA THR A 294 -3.96 8.08 -6.86
C THR A 294 -3.69 8.67 -8.24
N VAL A 295 -2.45 9.08 -8.50
CA VAL A 295 -2.02 9.61 -9.81
C VAL A 295 -2.13 8.52 -10.89
N ILE A 296 -1.62 7.32 -10.61
CA ILE A 296 -1.65 6.21 -11.58
C ILE A 296 -3.10 5.78 -11.87
N VAL A 297 -3.95 5.66 -10.84
CA VAL A 297 -5.37 5.30 -11.00
C VAL A 297 -6.09 6.33 -11.87
N ALA A 298 -5.87 7.63 -11.66
CA ALA A 298 -6.49 8.65 -12.50
C ALA A 298 -6.00 8.63 -13.95
N LEU A 299 -4.70 8.36 -14.17
CA LEU A 299 -4.15 8.21 -15.53
C LEU A 299 -4.70 6.97 -16.23
N LEU A 300 -4.72 5.82 -15.56
CA LEU A 300 -5.30 4.59 -16.09
C LEU A 300 -6.80 4.76 -16.33
N GLY A 301 -7.50 5.48 -15.45
CA GLY A 301 -8.89 5.85 -15.65
C GLY A 301 -9.08 6.69 -16.92
N ALA A 302 -8.26 7.71 -17.13
CA ALA A 302 -8.33 8.53 -18.33
C ALA A 302 -8.02 7.73 -19.62
N ILE A 303 -7.03 6.84 -19.59
CA ILE A 303 -6.57 6.09 -20.78
C ILE A 303 -7.52 4.93 -21.10
N ILE A 304 -7.89 4.12 -20.10
CA ILE A 304 -8.66 2.89 -20.30
C ILE A 304 -10.16 3.19 -20.33
N LEU A 305 -10.60 4.15 -19.51
CA LEU A 305 -12.03 4.42 -19.27
C LEU A 305 -12.53 5.65 -20.02
N HIS A 306 -11.63 6.35 -20.72
CA HIS A 306 -11.92 7.64 -21.37
C HIS A 306 -12.52 8.66 -20.40
N GLU A 307 -12.18 8.57 -19.11
CA GLU A 307 -12.60 9.55 -18.12
C GLU A 307 -12.00 10.92 -18.43
N SER A 308 -12.84 11.94 -18.34
CA SER A 308 -12.40 13.30 -18.59
C SER A 308 -11.51 13.80 -17.45
N LEU A 309 -10.26 14.14 -17.77
CA LEU A 309 -9.34 14.73 -16.81
C LEU A 309 -9.70 16.19 -16.54
N HIS A 310 -9.58 16.53 -15.27
CA HIS A 310 -9.99 17.79 -14.70
C HIS A 310 -8.75 18.59 -14.30
N LEU A 311 -8.78 19.92 -14.38
CA LEU A 311 -7.61 20.76 -14.01
C LEU A 311 -7.15 20.48 -12.57
N GLY A 312 -8.11 20.23 -11.67
CA GLY A 312 -7.80 19.86 -10.30
C GLY A 312 -7.06 18.54 -10.17
N SER A 313 -7.29 17.59 -11.08
CA SER A 313 -6.55 16.33 -11.12
C SER A 313 -5.08 16.54 -11.48
N VAL A 314 -4.80 17.41 -12.45
CA VAL A 314 -3.42 17.75 -12.86
C VAL A 314 -2.70 18.52 -11.76
N GLY A 315 -3.32 19.58 -11.22
CA GLY A 315 -2.74 20.37 -10.14
C GLY A 315 -2.48 19.54 -8.88
N GLY A 316 -3.43 18.66 -8.52
CA GLY A 316 -3.29 17.73 -7.41
C GLY A 316 -2.14 16.73 -7.60
N ALA A 317 -1.98 16.18 -8.80
CA ALA A 317 -0.86 15.30 -9.13
C ALA A 317 0.50 16.00 -9.01
N VAL A 318 0.60 17.27 -9.46
CA VAL A 318 1.82 18.07 -9.31
C VAL A 318 2.17 18.26 -7.83
N PHE A 319 1.20 18.58 -6.99
CA PHE A 319 1.42 18.69 -5.55
C PHE A 319 1.82 17.37 -4.90
N ILE A 320 1.22 16.25 -5.31
CA ILE A 320 1.63 14.92 -4.84
C ILE A 320 3.11 14.66 -5.15
N VAL A 321 3.54 14.86 -6.41
CA VAL A 321 4.92 14.63 -6.83
C VAL A 321 5.89 15.58 -6.12
N GLY A 322 5.51 16.86 -5.99
CA GLY A 322 6.31 17.85 -5.26
C GLY A 322 6.45 17.53 -3.78
N GLY A 323 5.37 17.13 -3.11
CA GLY A 323 5.38 16.74 -1.70
C GLY A 323 6.24 15.48 -1.45
N LEU A 324 6.10 14.48 -2.32
CA LEU A 324 6.95 13.28 -2.36
C LEU A 324 8.43 13.65 -2.47
N TYR A 325 8.78 14.53 -3.41
CA TYR A 325 10.15 15.00 -3.61
C TYR A 325 10.71 15.68 -2.35
N CYS A 326 9.96 16.62 -1.76
CA CYS A 326 10.37 17.32 -0.54
C CYS A 326 10.64 16.33 0.61
N LEU A 327 9.78 15.33 0.79
CA LEU A 327 9.94 14.32 1.84
C LEU A 327 11.17 13.44 1.58
N LEU A 328 11.35 12.95 0.34
CA LEU A 328 12.51 12.13 -0.04
C LEU A 328 13.81 12.90 0.15
N TRP A 329 13.82 14.18 -0.19
CA TRP A 329 14.96 15.06 0.02
C TRP A 329 15.29 15.18 1.51
N GLY A 330 14.28 15.42 2.36
CA GLY A 330 14.47 15.46 3.81
C GLY A 330 15.03 14.17 4.39
N LYS A 331 14.60 13.00 3.88
CA LYS A 331 15.21 11.71 4.23
C LYS A 331 16.64 11.55 3.71
N GLY A 332 16.95 12.08 2.54
CA GLY A 332 18.30 12.08 1.98
C GLY A 332 19.28 12.86 2.86
N GLU A 333 18.86 14.02 3.36
CA GLU A 333 19.68 14.88 4.22
C GLU A 333 20.06 14.18 5.54
N ASP A 334 19.13 13.41 6.14
CA ASP A 334 19.42 12.66 7.36
C ASP A 334 20.44 11.53 7.17
N VAL A 335 20.39 10.86 6.01
CA VAL A 335 21.37 9.84 5.64
C VAL A 335 22.75 10.47 5.46
N GLU A 336 22.84 11.63 4.81
CA GLU A 336 24.10 12.36 4.64
C GLU A 336 24.67 12.84 5.97
N LYS A 337 23.85 13.40 6.85
CA LYS A 337 24.26 13.78 8.22
C LYS A 337 24.79 12.60 9.02
N THR A 338 24.11 11.46 8.94
CA THR A 338 24.53 10.24 9.64
C THR A 338 25.87 9.73 9.11
N ARG A 339 26.06 9.77 7.78
CA ARG A 339 27.33 9.39 7.13
C ARG A 339 28.47 10.34 7.48
N GLY A 340 28.21 11.64 7.55
CA GLY A 340 29.19 12.65 7.98
C GLY A 340 29.70 12.37 9.40
N LYS A 341 28.78 12.17 10.34
CA LYS A 341 29.12 11.83 11.74
C LYS A 341 29.90 10.51 11.88
N ALA A 342 29.63 9.52 11.03
CA ALA A 342 30.38 8.26 11.04
C ALA A 342 31.84 8.46 10.59
N LYS A 343 32.05 9.21 9.51
CA LYS A 343 33.40 9.52 8.98
C LYS A 343 34.23 10.36 9.97
N GLU A 344 33.62 11.31 10.65
CA GLU A 344 34.30 12.10 11.70
C GLU A 344 34.77 11.22 12.86
N LYS A 345 33.97 10.24 13.27
CA LYS A 345 34.33 9.28 14.33
C LYS A 345 35.45 8.33 13.93
N GLU A 346 35.51 7.92 12.66
CA GLU A 346 36.61 7.09 12.13
C GLU A 346 37.91 7.91 12.07
N GLY A 347 37.87 9.12 11.51
CA GLY A 347 39.07 9.99 11.45
C GLY A 347 39.61 10.43 12.82
N GLN A 348 38.78 10.46 13.86
CA GLN A 348 39.23 10.70 15.24
C GLN A 348 39.87 9.48 15.89
N ARG A 349 39.52 8.24 15.47
CA ARG A 349 40.16 7.01 15.95
C ARG A 349 41.49 6.74 15.28
N ASP A 350 41.67 7.13 14.03
CA ASP A 350 42.93 6.95 13.30
C ASP A 350 44.01 7.97 13.73
N ASN A 351 43.61 9.03 14.43
CA ASN A 351 44.50 10.06 14.99
C ASN A 351 44.84 9.86 16.49
N GLN A 352 44.37 8.78 17.11
CA GLN A 352 44.75 8.33 18.46
C GLN A 352 45.57 7.06 18.37
#